data_AF-A0A132F302-F1
#
_entry.id   AF-A0A132F302-F1
#
_cell.length_a   1.000
_cell.length_b   1.000
_cell.length_c   1.000
_cell.angle_alpha   90.00
_cell.angle_beta   90.00
_cell.angle_gamma   90.00
#
_symmetry.space_group_name_H-M   'P 1'
#
loop_
_entity.id
_entity.type
_entity.pdbx_description
1 polymer ?
#
loop_
_entity_poly.entity_id
_entity_poly.type
_entity_poly.pdbx_seq_one_letter_code
_entity_poly.pdbx_strand_id
1 'polypeptide(L)'
;MQVQSMHFKARAGQKLADQRLQQNLKKLSTKFVSARADAMTEIDFPTTRAALKARRNRALENLDMWLDAFEREATRRGTTVLYAETTADAARLVADIARRHDVKKVIKTKSMVSEEMRLNAVLAEMGVQSVETDLGEYILQINDNEPPSHIIAPVVHKDKDEIADLFARTHHRERLTEIPDMTREAREMLRPQFLSADMGVTGGNFVIAETGSVALVTNEGNEGMCTVMPRVHVAVTGIEKVLPTLEDLATAMRLLPRSATGQKTSNYFSLLTGPRGPGDEDGPEHNYVVLVDGGRTGLIGGEFQEMLRCIRCGACMNHCPVYQKVGGHTYGWVYPGPMGSVLTPSYVGLDRALDLPQAATLCGECDSVCPAGIPLSQLLRTLREKQVERHLRPWRERAALAAWGFVARRPMLYALTTKLAVRVLERLGGDGGMLRRLPMMGGWMDTRDMPTPTGRTFRELYAASQSHLG
;
A
#
# COMPACT_ATOMS: atom_id res chain seq x y z
N MET A 1 -0.73 -7.64 11.58
CA MET A 1 -0.11 -8.82 10.91
C MET A 1 1.35 -9.01 11.34
N GLN A 2 1.86 -10.25 11.47
CA GLN A 2 3.32 -10.47 11.64
C GLN A 2 4.07 -10.17 10.34
N VAL A 3 5.30 -9.66 10.43
CA VAL A 3 6.14 -9.37 9.25
C VAL A 3 6.67 -10.67 8.66
N GLN A 4 6.44 -10.87 7.37
CA GLN A 4 6.79 -12.08 6.62
C GLN A 4 7.50 -11.76 5.29
N SER A 5 8.00 -10.54 5.13
CA SER A 5 8.60 -10.04 3.88
C SER A 5 9.89 -10.76 3.49
N MET A 6 10.58 -11.42 4.42
CA MET A 6 11.73 -12.28 4.13
C MET A 6 11.39 -13.50 3.26
N HIS A 7 10.10 -13.85 3.15
CA HIS A 7 9.64 -14.97 2.31
C HIS A 7 9.15 -14.52 0.92
N PHE A 8 9.41 -13.29 0.51
CA PHE A 8 8.91 -12.71 -0.76
C PHE A 8 9.15 -13.62 -1.97
N LYS A 9 10.40 -14.06 -2.21
CA LYS A 9 10.73 -14.87 -3.40
C LYS A 9 10.00 -16.20 -3.44
N ALA A 10 9.93 -16.91 -2.31
CA ALA A 10 9.24 -18.19 -2.21
C ALA A 10 7.74 -18.03 -2.50
N ARG A 11 7.11 -17.01 -1.90
CA ARG A 11 5.69 -16.69 -2.16
C ARG A 11 5.45 -16.25 -3.59
N ALA A 12 6.36 -15.48 -4.18
CA ALA A 12 6.24 -15.02 -5.56
C ALA A 12 6.17 -16.21 -6.51
N GLY A 13 7.03 -17.23 -6.32
CA GLY A 13 6.99 -18.46 -7.10
C GLY A 13 5.65 -19.19 -7.00
N GLN A 14 5.10 -19.32 -5.79
CA GLN A 14 3.79 -19.95 -5.56
C GLN A 14 2.65 -19.16 -6.22
N LYS A 15 2.63 -17.83 -6.04
CA LYS A 15 1.56 -16.96 -6.57
C LYS A 15 1.60 -16.82 -8.09
N LEU A 16 2.77 -16.94 -8.71
CA LEU A 16 2.90 -16.98 -10.17
C LEU A 16 2.31 -18.26 -10.78
N ALA A 17 2.33 -19.38 -10.03
CA ALA A 17 1.75 -20.65 -10.47
C ALA A 17 0.22 -20.74 -10.29
N ASP A 18 -0.37 -19.83 -9.49
CA ASP A 18 -1.80 -19.79 -9.22
C ASP A 18 -2.59 -19.17 -10.39
N GLN A 19 -3.20 -20.02 -11.21
CA GLN A 19 -3.92 -19.60 -12.41
C GLN A 19 -5.15 -18.73 -12.10
N ARG A 20 -5.87 -18.99 -11.00
CA ARG A 20 -7.06 -18.20 -10.62
C ARG A 20 -6.63 -16.79 -10.22
N LEU A 21 -5.57 -16.68 -9.41
CA LEU A 21 -5.00 -15.39 -9.06
C LEU A 21 -4.56 -14.60 -10.31
N GLN A 22 -3.90 -15.24 -11.28
CA GLN A 22 -3.50 -14.56 -12.51
C GLN A 22 -4.69 -13.99 -13.29
N GLN A 23 -5.81 -14.71 -13.33
CA GLN A 23 -7.06 -14.24 -13.96
C GLN A 23 -7.67 -13.05 -13.20
N ASN A 24 -7.70 -13.13 -11.86
CA ASN A 24 -8.25 -12.08 -11.00
C ASN A 24 -7.44 -10.77 -11.12
N LEU A 25 -6.11 -10.85 -11.06
CA LEU A 25 -5.22 -9.69 -11.17
C LEU A 25 -5.28 -9.03 -12.55
N LYS A 26 -5.41 -9.80 -13.64
CA LYS A 26 -5.50 -9.28 -15.01
C LYS A 26 -6.75 -8.41 -15.22
N LYS A 27 -7.90 -8.80 -14.63
CA LYS A 27 -9.14 -8.01 -14.71
C LYS A 27 -8.99 -6.68 -13.96
N LEU A 28 -8.34 -6.72 -12.80
CA LEU A 28 -8.14 -5.54 -11.95
C LEU A 28 -7.24 -4.50 -12.60
N SER A 29 -6.10 -4.94 -13.15
CA SER A 29 -5.08 -4.06 -13.70
C SER A 29 -5.60 -3.16 -14.81
N THR A 30 -6.61 -3.60 -15.56
CA THR A 30 -7.17 -2.80 -16.66
C THR A 30 -8.16 -1.77 -16.14
N LYS A 31 -9.09 -2.16 -15.26
CA LYS A 31 -10.22 -1.31 -14.86
C LYS A 31 -9.80 -0.08 -14.05
N PHE A 32 -8.94 -0.25 -13.05
CA PHE A 32 -8.49 0.90 -12.23
C PHE A 32 -7.57 1.84 -13.00
N VAL A 33 -6.72 1.30 -13.88
CA VAL A 33 -5.79 2.10 -14.67
C VAL A 33 -6.53 2.96 -15.69
N SER A 34 -7.49 2.40 -16.44
CA SER A 34 -8.27 3.16 -17.42
C SER A 34 -9.17 4.19 -16.74
N ALA A 35 -9.92 3.78 -15.69
CA ALA A 35 -10.82 4.69 -14.98
C ALA A 35 -10.07 5.88 -14.35
N ARG A 36 -8.86 5.65 -13.81
CA ARG A 36 -7.99 6.73 -13.34
C ARG A 36 -7.57 7.63 -14.50
N ALA A 37 -7.12 7.06 -15.61
CA ALA A 37 -6.65 7.86 -16.76
C ALA A 37 -7.74 8.83 -17.22
N ASP A 38 -8.96 8.34 -17.40
CA ASP A 38 -10.12 9.14 -17.81
C ASP A 38 -10.42 10.24 -16.78
N ALA A 39 -10.53 9.88 -15.49
CA ALA A 39 -10.87 10.84 -14.44
C ALA A 39 -9.81 11.94 -14.24
N MET A 40 -8.55 11.66 -14.56
CA MET A 40 -7.46 12.63 -14.46
C MET A 40 -7.46 13.66 -15.58
N THR A 41 -8.11 13.38 -16.73
CA THR A 41 -8.23 14.36 -17.83
C THR A 41 -9.13 15.54 -17.49
N GLU A 42 -9.99 15.39 -16.48
CA GLU A 42 -10.95 16.41 -16.06
C GLU A 42 -10.34 17.52 -15.19
N ILE A 43 -9.07 17.39 -14.82
CA ILE A 43 -8.36 18.34 -13.98
C ILE A 43 -6.99 18.63 -14.58
N ASP A 44 -6.43 19.80 -14.24
CA ASP A 44 -5.00 20.02 -14.44
C ASP A 44 -4.22 19.17 -13.42
N PHE A 45 -3.96 17.92 -13.80
CA PHE A 45 -3.26 16.95 -12.95
C PHE A 45 -1.86 17.42 -12.55
N PRO A 46 -0.98 17.90 -13.45
CA PRO A 46 0.33 18.42 -13.08
C PRO A 46 0.27 19.53 -12.02
N THR A 47 -0.59 20.54 -12.22
CA THR A 47 -0.71 21.66 -11.27
C THR A 47 -1.33 21.20 -9.94
N THR A 48 -2.39 20.39 -9.99
CA THR A 48 -3.05 19.87 -8.77
C THR A 48 -2.10 18.96 -7.97
N ARG A 49 -1.30 18.13 -8.66
CA ARG A 49 -0.26 17.28 -8.05
C ARG A 49 0.82 18.13 -7.38
N ALA A 50 1.30 19.19 -8.03
CA ALA A 50 2.28 20.10 -7.46
C ALA A 50 1.73 20.79 -6.20
N ALA A 51 0.47 21.25 -6.25
CA ALA A 51 -0.21 21.85 -5.11
C ALA A 51 -0.34 20.87 -3.93
N LEU A 52 -0.78 19.62 -4.17
CA LEU A 52 -0.85 18.61 -3.11
C LEU A 52 0.54 18.31 -2.53
N LYS A 53 1.57 18.15 -3.38
CA LYS A 53 2.95 17.92 -2.93
C LYS A 53 3.42 19.03 -2.00
N ALA A 54 3.23 20.29 -2.37
CA ALA A 54 3.62 21.45 -1.56
C ALA A 54 2.89 21.49 -0.22
N ARG A 55 1.57 21.28 -0.22
CA ARG A 55 0.74 21.27 1.01
C ARG A 55 1.15 20.14 1.96
N ARG A 56 1.40 18.94 1.43
CA ARG A 56 1.88 17.80 2.23
C ARG A 56 3.29 18.06 2.79
N ASN A 57 4.20 18.68 2.03
CA ASN A 57 5.51 19.06 2.55
C ASN A 57 5.39 20.08 3.70
N ARG A 58 4.60 21.15 3.52
CA ARG A 58 4.36 22.16 4.57
C ARG A 58 3.82 21.55 5.86
N ALA A 59 2.92 20.58 5.74
CA ALA A 59 2.38 19.84 6.88
C ALA A 59 3.45 19.02 7.61
N LEU A 60 4.36 18.38 6.86
CA LEU A 60 5.43 17.55 7.44
C LEU A 60 6.58 18.38 8.02
N GLU A 61 6.89 19.54 7.43
CA GLU A 61 7.93 20.46 7.90
C GLU A 61 7.61 21.10 9.26
N ASN A 62 6.32 21.20 9.59
CA ASN A 62 5.83 21.79 10.86
C ASN A 62 4.88 20.80 11.56
N LEU A 63 5.22 19.51 11.48
CA LEU A 63 4.34 18.41 11.90
C LEU A 63 3.89 18.57 13.35
N ASP A 64 4.84 18.84 14.25
CA ASP A 64 4.62 19.09 15.66
C ASP A 64 3.60 20.21 15.90
N MET A 65 3.77 21.36 15.24
CA MET A 65 2.87 22.51 15.36
C MET A 65 1.45 22.18 14.90
N TRP A 66 1.31 21.44 13.80
CA TRP A 66 -0.01 21.06 13.28
C TRP A 66 -0.70 19.99 14.14
N LEU A 67 0.06 19.09 14.77
CA LEU A 67 -0.48 18.13 15.73
C LEU A 67 -0.95 18.81 17.01
N ASP A 68 -0.18 19.76 17.55
CA ASP A 68 -0.60 20.58 18.71
C ASP A 68 -1.86 21.40 18.39
N ALA A 69 -1.90 22.04 17.22
CA ALA A 69 -3.08 22.78 16.77
C ALA A 69 -4.31 21.86 16.64
N PHE A 70 -4.14 20.68 16.04
CA PHE A 70 -5.20 19.67 15.93
C PHE A 70 -5.69 19.22 17.32
N GLU A 71 -4.78 18.87 18.22
CA GLU A 71 -5.12 18.41 19.57
C GLU A 71 -5.89 19.47 20.35
N ARG A 72 -5.42 20.72 20.33
CA ARG A 72 -6.11 21.83 20.98
C ARG A 72 -7.52 22.02 20.45
N GLU A 73 -7.71 22.05 19.13
CA GLU A 73 -9.02 22.26 18.53
C GLU A 73 -9.94 21.04 18.74
N ALA A 74 -9.44 19.82 18.57
CA ALA A 74 -10.21 18.59 18.83
C ALA A 74 -10.65 18.50 20.30
N THR A 75 -9.75 18.81 21.24
CA THR A 75 -10.05 18.84 22.69
C THR A 75 -11.10 19.89 23.01
N ARG A 76 -11.00 21.08 22.39
CA ARG A 76 -12.02 22.14 22.53
C ARG A 76 -13.40 21.68 22.06
N ARG A 77 -13.46 20.74 21.11
CA ARG A 77 -14.69 20.12 20.58
C ARG A 77 -15.13 18.89 21.35
N GLY A 78 -14.44 18.52 22.43
CA GLY A 78 -14.80 17.38 23.29
C GLY A 78 -14.20 16.03 22.86
N THR A 79 -13.30 16.02 21.88
CA THR A 79 -12.53 14.82 21.50
C THR A 79 -11.32 14.66 22.41
N THR A 80 -11.07 13.45 22.91
CA THR A 80 -9.81 13.14 23.61
C THR A 80 -8.76 12.68 22.60
N VAL A 81 -7.64 13.41 22.49
CA VAL A 81 -6.52 13.03 21.63
C VAL A 81 -5.46 12.30 22.44
N LEU A 82 -4.94 11.19 21.91
CA LEU A 82 -3.93 10.35 22.54
C LEU A 82 -2.82 10.06 21.54
N TYR A 83 -1.58 9.97 22.01
CA TYR A 83 -0.42 9.66 21.18
C TYR A 83 0.15 8.28 21.51
N ALA A 84 0.55 7.56 20.48
CA ALA A 84 1.20 6.26 20.59
C ALA A 84 2.53 6.27 19.84
N GLU A 85 3.62 6.00 20.57
CA GLU A 85 4.96 5.86 19.98
C GLU A 85 5.03 4.61 19.10
N THR A 86 4.49 3.48 19.59
CA THR A 86 4.46 2.21 18.86
C THR A 86 3.05 1.76 18.50
N THR A 87 2.94 0.84 17.55
CA THR A 87 1.66 0.22 17.19
C THR A 87 1.10 -0.64 18.32
N ALA A 88 1.96 -1.16 19.21
CA ALA A 88 1.57 -1.87 20.41
C ALA A 88 0.98 -0.92 21.47
N ASP A 89 1.54 0.28 21.63
CA ASP A 89 0.99 1.31 22.52
C ASP A 89 -0.37 1.77 22.02
N ALA A 90 -0.52 1.97 20.70
CA ALA A 90 -1.81 2.31 20.11
C ALA A 90 -2.86 1.23 20.40
N ALA A 91 -2.51 -0.05 20.25
CA ALA A 91 -3.42 -1.15 20.56
C ALA A 91 -3.81 -1.17 22.04
N ARG A 92 -2.86 -0.89 22.94
CA ARG A 92 -3.09 -0.77 24.39
C ARG A 92 -4.05 0.37 24.72
N LEU A 93 -3.87 1.54 24.11
CA LEU A 93 -4.76 2.68 24.32
C LEU A 93 -6.20 2.38 23.91
N VAL A 94 -6.40 1.74 22.75
CA VAL A 94 -7.75 1.32 22.31
C VAL A 94 -8.33 0.27 23.26
N ALA A 95 -7.54 -0.69 23.72
CA ALA A 95 -7.94 -1.67 24.72
C ALA A 95 -8.35 -1.00 26.06
N ASP A 96 -7.61 0.00 26.52
CA ASP A 96 -7.91 0.71 27.76
C ASP A 96 -9.17 1.57 27.64
N ILE A 97 -9.42 2.18 26.47
CA ILE A 97 -10.70 2.83 26.16
C ILE A 97 -11.84 1.80 26.23
N ALA A 98 -11.68 0.63 25.60
CA ALA A 98 -12.68 -0.43 25.63
C ALA A 98 -12.99 -0.88 27.07
N ARG A 99 -11.97 -1.07 27.91
CA ARG A 99 -12.13 -1.41 29.34
C ARG A 99 -12.85 -0.31 30.12
N ARG A 100 -12.42 0.95 29.94
CA ARG A 100 -12.99 2.12 30.63
C ARG A 100 -14.49 2.22 30.43
N HIS A 101 -14.95 1.88 29.23
CA HIS A 101 -16.36 1.97 28.85
C HIS A 101 -17.10 0.63 28.95
N ASP A 102 -16.50 -0.43 29.50
CA ASP A 102 -17.09 -1.77 29.57
C ASP A 102 -17.61 -2.29 28.20
N VAL A 103 -16.84 -2.05 27.15
CA VAL A 103 -17.16 -2.47 25.77
C VAL A 103 -17.12 -4.00 25.68
N LYS A 104 -18.16 -4.60 25.11
CA LYS A 104 -18.24 -6.04 24.80
C LYS A 104 -18.12 -6.30 23.31
N LYS A 105 -18.59 -5.36 22.48
CA LYS A 105 -18.55 -5.46 21.02
C LYS A 105 -18.01 -4.20 20.37
N VAL A 106 -17.07 -4.42 19.45
CA VAL A 106 -16.46 -3.41 18.59
C VAL A 106 -16.83 -3.70 17.14
N ILE A 107 -17.29 -2.68 16.44
CA ILE A 107 -17.41 -2.68 14.98
C ILE A 107 -16.36 -1.77 14.37
N LYS A 108 -15.84 -2.16 13.22
CA LYS A 108 -14.66 -1.49 12.66
C LYS A 108 -14.77 -1.29 11.17
N THR A 109 -14.28 -0.14 10.72
CA THR A 109 -13.99 0.07 9.30
C THR A 109 -12.56 -0.30 8.99
N LYS A 110 -12.30 -0.48 7.69
CA LYS A 110 -10.98 -0.71 7.17
C LYS A 110 -9.97 0.35 7.63
N SER A 111 -8.88 -0.10 8.24
CA SER A 111 -7.75 0.77 8.59
C SER A 111 -6.42 0.01 8.57
N MET A 112 -5.46 0.51 7.78
CA MET A 112 -4.10 -0.04 7.77
C MET A 112 -3.41 0.05 9.14
N VAL A 113 -3.72 1.09 9.92
CA VAL A 113 -3.13 1.29 11.26
C VAL A 113 -3.70 0.25 12.23
N SER A 114 -4.98 -0.09 12.13
CA SER A 114 -5.57 -1.22 12.86
C SER A 114 -4.87 -2.55 12.55
N GLU A 115 -4.49 -2.77 11.28
CA GLU A 115 -3.72 -3.95 10.87
C GLU A 115 -2.29 -3.96 11.42
N GLU A 116 -1.63 -2.80 11.47
CA GLU A 116 -0.33 -2.62 12.12
C GLU A 116 -0.40 -2.98 13.61
N MET A 117 -1.48 -2.56 14.28
CA MET A 117 -1.77 -2.78 15.70
C MET A 117 -2.17 -4.22 16.02
N ARG A 118 -2.56 -5.03 15.02
CA ARG A 118 -3.21 -6.34 15.22
C ARG A 118 -4.45 -6.23 16.11
N LEU A 119 -5.21 -5.14 15.96
CA LEU A 119 -6.23 -4.75 16.93
C LEU A 119 -7.31 -5.82 17.14
N ASN A 120 -7.69 -6.58 16.10
CA ASN A 120 -8.66 -7.68 16.23
C ASN A 120 -8.17 -8.78 17.19
N ALA A 121 -6.89 -9.14 17.12
CA ALA A 121 -6.30 -10.13 18.03
C ALA A 121 -6.25 -9.61 19.47
N VAL A 122 -5.83 -8.34 19.65
CA VAL A 122 -5.74 -7.71 20.97
C VAL A 122 -7.12 -7.61 21.65
N LEU A 123 -8.16 -7.23 20.91
CA LEU A 123 -9.52 -7.19 21.44
C LEU A 123 -10.06 -8.58 21.78
N ALA A 124 -9.79 -9.58 20.92
CA ALA A 124 -10.21 -10.96 21.15
C ALA A 124 -9.55 -11.58 22.41
N GLU A 125 -8.26 -11.31 22.64
CA GLU A 125 -7.53 -11.72 23.85
C GLU A 125 -8.15 -11.15 25.14
N MET A 126 -8.90 -10.05 25.04
CA MET A 126 -9.62 -9.43 26.15
C MET A 126 -11.08 -9.88 26.26
N GLY A 127 -11.54 -10.80 25.41
CA GLY A 127 -12.93 -11.22 25.34
C GLY A 127 -13.87 -10.18 24.71
N VAL A 128 -13.33 -9.18 24.01
CA VAL A 128 -14.12 -8.18 23.28
C VAL A 128 -14.30 -8.67 21.84
N GLN A 129 -15.55 -8.84 21.42
CA GLN A 129 -15.85 -9.23 20.04
C GLN A 129 -15.52 -8.07 19.10
N SER A 130 -14.71 -8.32 18.07
CA SER A 130 -14.40 -7.35 17.02
C SER A 130 -15.00 -7.80 15.70
N VAL A 131 -15.70 -6.92 14.99
CA VAL A 131 -16.35 -7.21 13.70
C VAL A 131 -15.95 -6.16 12.67
N GLU A 132 -15.36 -6.60 11.56
CA GLU A 132 -15.10 -5.78 10.38
C GLU A 132 -16.41 -5.53 9.61
N THR A 133 -16.59 -4.30 9.18
CA THR A 133 -17.84 -3.84 8.56
C THR A 133 -17.70 -3.44 7.09
N ASP A 134 -16.46 -3.27 6.62
CA ASP A 134 -16.15 -3.19 5.19
C ASP A 134 -16.37 -4.58 4.59
N LEU A 135 -17.11 -4.70 3.49
CA LEU A 135 -17.47 -6.01 2.93
C LEU A 135 -16.23 -6.84 2.62
N GLY A 136 -15.20 -6.19 2.10
CA GLY A 136 -13.94 -6.84 1.80
C GLY A 136 -13.23 -7.35 3.05
N GLU A 137 -13.06 -6.51 4.07
CA GLU A 137 -12.44 -6.93 5.33
C GLU A 137 -13.30 -7.96 6.09
N TYR A 138 -14.63 -7.88 6.01
CA TYR A 138 -15.54 -8.89 6.57
C TYR A 138 -15.35 -10.27 5.94
N ILE A 139 -15.29 -10.34 4.60
CA ILE A 139 -15.01 -11.58 3.87
C ILE A 139 -13.69 -12.20 4.33
N LEU A 140 -12.67 -11.37 4.55
CA LEU A 140 -11.36 -11.83 5.03
C LEU A 140 -11.43 -12.30 6.49
N GLN A 141 -12.18 -11.60 7.33
CA GLN A 141 -12.37 -11.95 8.73
C GLN A 141 -13.01 -13.32 8.88
N ILE A 142 -14.11 -13.58 8.16
CA ILE A 142 -14.79 -14.89 8.20
C ILE A 142 -14.03 -15.99 7.46
N ASN A 143 -13.07 -15.63 6.62
CA ASN A 143 -12.13 -16.56 5.99
C ASN A 143 -10.85 -16.70 6.83
N ASP A 144 -11.00 -17.12 8.10
CA ASP A 144 -9.90 -17.36 9.03
C ASP A 144 -8.97 -16.16 9.26
N ASN A 145 -9.52 -14.93 9.24
CA ASN A 145 -8.77 -13.69 9.40
C ASN A 145 -7.62 -13.56 8.37
N GLU A 146 -7.89 -13.88 7.10
CA GLU A 146 -6.94 -13.74 6.01
C GLU A 146 -6.47 -12.27 5.87
N PRO A 147 -5.17 -11.99 5.65
CA PRO A 147 -4.72 -10.61 5.46
C PRO A 147 -5.22 -10.01 4.13
N PRO A 148 -5.44 -8.69 4.05
CA PRO A 148 -5.82 -8.05 2.81
C PRO A 148 -4.70 -8.09 1.77
N SER A 149 -5.05 -8.33 0.50
CA SER A 149 -4.08 -8.28 -0.60
C SER A 149 -3.95 -6.89 -1.22
N HIS A 150 -4.89 -5.96 -0.96
CA HIS A 150 -4.85 -4.61 -1.52
C HIS A 150 -5.41 -3.55 -0.57
N ILE A 151 -4.79 -2.36 -0.56
CA ILE A 151 -5.16 -1.26 0.34
C ILE A 151 -6.53 -0.61 0.07
N ILE A 152 -7.06 -0.63 -1.16
CA ILE A 152 -8.45 -0.23 -1.47
C ILE A 152 -9.39 -1.43 -1.69
N ALA A 153 -8.95 -2.51 -2.35
CA ALA A 153 -9.79 -3.65 -2.73
C ALA A 153 -9.28 -4.97 -2.08
N PRO A 154 -9.50 -5.16 -0.76
CA PRO A 154 -8.73 -6.10 0.04
C PRO A 154 -8.85 -7.58 -0.39
N VAL A 155 -9.99 -7.95 -0.99
CA VAL A 155 -10.33 -9.31 -1.43
C VAL A 155 -10.00 -9.57 -2.91
N VAL A 156 -9.24 -8.69 -3.58
CA VAL A 156 -9.03 -8.79 -5.04
C VAL A 156 -8.35 -10.08 -5.54
N HIS A 157 -7.78 -10.85 -4.63
CA HIS A 157 -7.20 -12.15 -4.93
C HIS A 157 -8.25 -13.26 -5.07
N LYS A 158 -9.48 -13.08 -4.57
CA LYS A 158 -10.58 -14.05 -4.67
C LYS A 158 -11.56 -13.69 -5.77
N ASP A 159 -12.21 -14.71 -6.31
CA ASP A 159 -13.34 -14.55 -7.23
C ASP A 159 -14.71 -14.71 -6.55
N LYS A 160 -15.77 -14.45 -7.32
CA LYS A 160 -17.16 -14.49 -6.84
C LYS A 160 -17.54 -15.88 -6.32
N ASP A 161 -17.07 -16.93 -6.98
CA ASP A 161 -17.44 -18.30 -6.63
C ASP A 161 -16.83 -18.72 -5.28
N GLU A 162 -15.58 -18.32 -5.03
CA GLU A 162 -14.94 -18.51 -3.71
C GLU A 162 -15.71 -17.82 -2.59
N ILE A 163 -16.18 -16.60 -2.83
CA ILE A 163 -16.95 -15.82 -1.85
C ILE A 163 -18.33 -16.45 -1.63
N ALA A 164 -19.00 -16.91 -2.69
CA ALA A 164 -20.29 -17.59 -2.59
C ALA A 164 -20.20 -18.88 -1.75
N ASP A 165 -19.15 -19.69 -2.00
CA ASP A 165 -18.91 -20.90 -1.22
C ASP A 165 -18.59 -20.59 0.25
N LEU A 166 -17.83 -19.52 0.49
CA LEU A 166 -17.51 -19.06 1.85
C LEU A 166 -18.76 -18.60 2.60
N PHE A 167 -19.64 -17.81 1.97
CA PHE A 167 -20.88 -17.33 2.58
C PHE A 167 -21.80 -18.50 2.92
N ALA A 168 -22.02 -19.43 1.98
CA ALA A 168 -22.84 -20.62 2.22
C ALA A 168 -22.34 -21.44 3.43
N ARG A 169 -21.02 -21.67 3.50
CA ARG A 169 -20.40 -22.42 4.62
C ARG A 169 -20.49 -21.68 5.95
N THR A 170 -20.22 -20.37 5.97
CA THR A 170 -20.04 -19.60 7.20
C THR A 170 -21.37 -19.10 7.76
N HIS A 171 -22.27 -18.61 6.90
CA HIS A 171 -23.57 -18.09 7.32
C HIS A 171 -24.62 -19.20 7.48
N HIS A 172 -24.28 -20.44 7.09
CA HIS A 172 -25.18 -21.59 7.10
C HIS A 172 -26.47 -21.34 6.30
N ARG A 173 -26.32 -20.75 5.10
CA ARG A 173 -27.39 -20.40 4.16
C ARG A 173 -27.18 -21.08 2.81
N GLU A 174 -28.22 -21.04 1.97
CA GLU A 174 -28.11 -21.51 0.59
C GLU A 174 -27.07 -20.68 -0.18
N ARG A 175 -26.36 -21.35 -1.09
CA ARG A 175 -25.35 -20.71 -1.94
C ARG A 175 -26.01 -19.78 -2.96
N LEU A 176 -25.78 -18.48 -2.82
CA LEU A 176 -26.22 -17.47 -3.76
C LEU A 176 -25.15 -17.21 -4.83
N THR A 177 -25.56 -16.96 -6.08
CA THR A 177 -24.65 -16.72 -7.21
C THR A 177 -24.69 -15.30 -7.76
N GLU A 178 -25.76 -14.56 -7.47
CA GLU A 178 -25.95 -13.21 -7.97
C GLU A 178 -25.36 -12.18 -7.00
N ILE A 179 -24.56 -11.24 -7.53
CA ILE A 179 -23.85 -10.23 -6.74
C ILE A 179 -24.82 -9.41 -5.86
N PRO A 180 -25.99 -8.94 -6.34
CA PRO A 180 -26.95 -8.22 -5.50
C PRO A 180 -27.43 -9.04 -4.30
N ASP A 181 -27.68 -10.33 -4.49
CA ASP A 181 -28.20 -11.21 -3.44
C ASP A 181 -27.12 -11.54 -2.41
N MET A 182 -25.90 -11.84 -2.86
CA MET A 182 -24.74 -12.01 -1.97
C MET A 182 -24.47 -10.75 -1.13
N THR A 183 -24.58 -9.57 -1.74
CA THR A 183 -24.38 -8.29 -1.04
C THR A 183 -25.50 -8.04 -0.03
N ARG A 184 -26.75 -8.40 -0.37
CA ARG A 184 -27.90 -8.34 0.55
C ARG A 184 -27.71 -9.28 1.74
N GLU A 185 -27.24 -10.51 1.50
CA GLU A 185 -26.95 -11.48 2.56
C GLU A 185 -25.90 -10.93 3.54
N ALA A 186 -24.78 -10.41 3.04
CA ALA A 186 -23.76 -9.79 3.89
C ALA A 186 -24.33 -8.62 4.71
N ARG A 187 -25.19 -7.79 4.12
CA ARG A 187 -25.89 -6.72 4.83
C ARG A 187 -26.80 -7.24 5.95
N GLU A 188 -27.50 -8.35 5.73
CA GLU A 188 -28.34 -8.99 6.76
C GLU A 188 -27.51 -9.54 7.92
N MET A 189 -26.31 -10.07 7.63
CA MET A 189 -25.38 -10.54 8.66
C MET A 189 -24.77 -9.40 9.48
N LEU A 190 -24.43 -8.28 8.83
CA LEU A 190 -23.79 -7.13 9.48
C LEU A 190 -24.78 -6.22 10.20
N ARG A 191 -26.05 -6.11 9.77
CA ARG A 191 -27.03 -5.18 10.36
C ARG A 191 -27.18 -5.32 11.88
N PRO A 192 -27.35 -6.53 12.46
CA PRO A 192 -27.44 -6.69 13.90
C PRO A 192 -26.16 -6.31 14.64
N GLN A 193 -24.99 -6.45 13.99
CA GLN A 193 -23.70 -6.09 14.58
C GLN A 193 -23.60 -4.58 14.77
N PHE A 194 -24.02 -3.78 13.78
CA PHE A 194 -24.07 -2.32 13.90
C PHE A 194 -24.97 -1.85 15.05
N LEU A 195 -26.14 -2.48 15.23
CA LEU A 195 -27.12 -2.08 16.24
C LEU A 195 -26.72 -2.47 17.67
N SER A 196 -25.83 -3.45 17.83
CA SER A 196 -25.45 -4.01 19.13
C SER A 196 -24.02 -3.68 19.55
N ALA A 197 -23.31 -2.84 18.79
CA ALA A 197 -21.94 -2.48 19.09
C ALA A 197 -21.85 -1.36 20.13
N ASP A 198 -20.94 -1.51 21.09
CA ASP A 198 -20.67 -0.49 22.10
C ASP A 198 -19.68 0.57 21.58
N MET A 199 -18.74 0.13 20.74
CA MET A 199 -17.66 0.97 20.23
C MET A 199 -17.45 0.81 18.73
N GLY A 200 -17.29 1.93 18.04
CA GLY A 200 -16.84 1.98 16.66
C GLY A 200 -15.37 2.35 16.57
N VAL A 201 -14.59 1.62 15.76
CA VAL A 201 -13.21 2.01 15.45
C VAL A 201 -13.08 2.29 13.96
N THR A 202 -12.54 3.46 13.64
CA THR A 202 -12.27 3.85 12.25
C THR A 202 -10.80 4.16 12.04
N GLY A 203 -10.38 4.19 10.77
CA GLY A 203 -9.13 4.82 10.41
C GLY A 203 -9.20 6.35 10.45
N GLY A 204 -8.30 6.99 9.71
CA GLY A 204 -8.41 8.39 9.31
C GLY A 204 -7.71 8.55 7.97
N ASN A 205 -8.37 9.13 6.97
CA ASN A 205 -7.67 9.50 5.73
C ASN A 205 -6.76 10.70 6.02
N PHE A 206 -7.30 11.69 6.73
CA PHE A 206 -6.59 12.87 7.23
C PHE A 206 -7.14 13.33 8.58
N VAL A 207 -6.34 14.07 9.33
CA VAL A 207 -6.80 14.87 10.48
C VAL A 207 -6.58 16.34 10.16
N ILE A 208 -7.55 17.20 10.47
CA ILE A 208 -7.56 18.60 10.03
C ILE A 208 -7.29 19.50 11.23
N ALA A 209 -6.15 20.17 11.23
CA ALA A 209 -5.70 20.95 12.38
C ALA A 209 -6.62 22.14 12.69
N GLU A 210 -7.09 22.87 11.66
CA GLU A 210 -7.92 24.06 11.87
C GLU A 210 -9.29 23.78 12.50
N THR A 211 -9.83 22.56 12.32
CA THR A 211 -11.19 22.19 12.79
C THR A 211 -11.19 21.10 13.84
N GLY A 212 -10.05 20.46 14.14
CA GLY A 212 -9.98 19.33 15.05
C GLY A 212 -10.75 18.11 14.53
N SER A 213 -10.90 17.98 13.21
CA SER A 213 -11.75 16.96 12.58
C SER A 213 -10.96 15.78 12.02
N VAL A 214 -11.59 14.61 11.96
CA VAL A 214 -11.09 13.44 11.21
C VAL A 214 -11.85 13.31 9.90
N ALA A 215 -11.12 13.26 8.78
CA ALA A 215 -11.70 13.05 7.46
C ALA A 215 -11.67 11.56 7.09
N LEU A 216 -12.84 11.04 6.68
CA LEU A 216 -13.01 9.66 6.19
C LEU A 216 -13.55 9.65 4.77
N VAL A 217 -13.09 8.66 4.00
CA VAL A 217 -13.44 8.46 2.59
C VAL A 217 -13.79 6.98 2.38
N THR A 218 -15.01 6.68 1.95
CA THR A 218 -15.44 5.30 1.65
C THR A 218 -16.51 5.25 0.56
N ASN A 219 -16.75 4.06 0.03
CA ASN A 219 -17.75 3.79 -1.00
C ASN A 219 -18.92 2.92 -0.53
N GLU A 220 -18.89 2.42 0.71
CA GLU A 220 -19.83 1.41 1.22
C GLU A 220 -20.79 1.93 2.31
N GLY A 221 -20.53 3.11 2.90
CA GLY A 221 -21.42 3.74 3.89
C GLY A 221 -21.41 3.08 5.27
N ASN A 222 -20.61 2.04 5.46
CA ASN A 222 -20.43 1.31 6.71
C ASN A 222 -19.72 2.15 7.79
N GLU A 223 -18.95 3.16 7.38
CA GLU A 223 -18.31 4.10 8.29
C GLU A 223 -19.34 4.92 9.06
N GLY A 224 -20.39 5.41 8.39
CA GLY A 224 -21.42 6.19 9.06
C GLY A 224 -22.05 5.42 10.22
N MET A 225 -22.33 4.13 10.01
CA MET A 225 -22.84 3.26 11.08
C MET A 225 -21.82 3.02 12.20
N CYS A 226 -20.51 2.98 11.89
CA CYS A 226 -19.46 2.86 12.91
C CYS A 226 -19.25 4.15 13.70
N THR A 227 -19.53 5.31 13.11
CA THR A 227 -19.26 6.61 13.75
C THR A 227 -20.47 7.17 14.48
N VAL A 228 -21.68 6.77 14.08
CA VAL A 228 -22.93 7.36 14.59
C VAL A 228 -23.62 6.48 15.63
N MET A 229 -23.63 5.15 15.44
CA MET A 229 -24.42 4.23 16.27
C MET A 229 -23.78 3.92 17.64
N PRO A 230 -22.47 3.62 17.73
CA PRO A 230 -21.88 3.23 19.00
C PRO A 230 -21.67 4.43 19.91
N ARG A 231 -21.89 4.23 21.21
CA ARG A 231 -21.65 5.27 22.23
C ARG A 231 -20.20 5.72 22.32
N VAL A 232 -19.23 4.87 21.97
CA VAL A 232 -17.81 5.21 21.90
C VAL A 232 -17.32 5.16 20.45
N HIS A 233 -16.64 6.21 20.00
CA HIS A 233 -15.93 6.20 18.73
C HIS A 233 -14.43 6.46 18.93
N VAL A 234 -13.60 5.64 18.28
CA VAL A 234 -12.15 5.78 18.27
C VAL A 234 -11.63 5.83 16.84
N ALA A 235 -11.05 6.95 16.42
CA ALA A 235 -10.28 7.02 15.18
C ALA A 235 -8.81 6.71 15.44
N VAL A 236 -8.23 5.77 14.68
CA VAL A 236 -6.79 5.45 14.75
C VAL A 236 -6.10 5.83 13.44
N THR A 237 -5.09 6.69 13.51
CA THR A 237 -4.43 7.20 12.32
C THR A 237 -2.99 7.58 12.58
N GLY A 238 -2.17 7.57 11.53
CA GLY A 238 -0.78 7.96 11.64
C GLY A 238 -0.60 9.47 11.75
N ILE A 239 0.42 9.90 12.50
CA ILE A 239 0.74 11.33 12.71
C ILE A 239 0.97 12.06 11.38
N GLU A 240 1.46 11.38 10.35
CA GLU A 240 1.81 11.99 9.07
C GLU A 240 0.57 12.52 8.32
N LYS A 241 -0.63 12.06 8.68
CA LYS A 241 -1.87 12.37 7.97
C LYS A 241 -2.51 13.70 8.38
N VAL A 242 -1.83 14.53 9.19
CA VAL A 242 -2.31 15.87 9.47
C VAL A 242 -2.31 16.75 8.21
N LEU A 243 -3.36 17.56 8.08
CA LEU A 243 -3.47 18.65 7.13
C LEU A 243 -3.79 19.93 7.89
N PRO A 244 -3.12 21.06 7.59
CA PRO A 244 -3.40 22.34 8.25
C PRO A 244 -4.86 22.77 8.11
N THR A 245 -5.40 22.78 6.88
CA THR A 245 -6.73 23.35 6.59
C THR A 245 -7.64 22.43 5.77
N LEU A 246 -8.94 22.72 5.76
CA LEU A 246 -9.94 22.10 4.89
C LEU A 246 -9.66 22.38 3.41
N GLU A 247 -8.96 23.47 3.08
CA GLU A 247 -8.50 23.74 1.71
C GLU A 247 -7.41 22.74 1.27
N ASP A 248 -6.53 22.36 2.20
CA ASP A 248 -5.56 21.29 1.97
C ASP A 248 -6.26 19.94 1.74
N LEU A 249 -7.30 19.67 2.53
CA LEU A 249 -8.16 18.49 2.35
C LEU A 249 -8.86 18.52 1.00
N ALA A 250 -9.46 19.64 0.60
CA ALA A 250 -10.12 19.80 -0.69
C ALA A 250 -9.14 19.50 -1.84
N THR A 251 -7.89 19.97 -1.74
CA THR A 251 -6.84 19.65 -2.72
C THR A 251 -6.53 18.15 -2.75
N ALA A 252 -6.41 17.50 -1.59
CA ALA A 252 -6.21 16.05 -1.51
C ALA A 252 -7.39 15.28 -2.11
N MET A 253 -8.62 15.72 -1.86
CA MET A 253 -9.86 15.10 -2.35
C MET A 253 -10.06 15.26 -3.86
N ARG A 254 -9.45 16.26 -4.51
CA ARG A 254 -9.41 16.31 -5.98
C ARG A 254 -8.66 15.13 -6.59
N LEU A 255 -7.66 14.60 -5.87
CA LEU A 255 -6.74 13.58 -6.37
C LEU A 255 -6.99 12.18 -5.80
N LEU A 256 -7.40 12.05 -4.54
CA LEU A 256 -7.51 10.76 -3.85
C LEU A 256 -8.53 9.82 -4.52
N PRO A 257 -9.82 10.18 -4.70
CA PRO A 257 -10.82 9.29 -5.31
C PRO A 257 -10.49 8.99 -6.77
N ARG A 258 -10.02 9.98 -7.53
CA ARG A 258 -9.60 9.79 -8.93
C ARG A 258 -8.45 8.81 -9.04
N SER A 259 -7.48 8.89 -8.13
CA SER A 259 -6.31 8.00 -8.13
C SER A 259 -6.63 6.60 -7.63
N ALA A 260 -7.60 6.46 -6.73
CA ALA A 260 -7.96 5.19 -6.13
C ALA A 260 -8.93 4.39 -7.00
N THR A 261 -10.07 4.98 -7.34
CA THR A 261 -11.21 4.29 -7.97
C THR A 261 -11.62 4.89 -9.31
N GLY A 262 -10.97 5.98 -9.76
CA GLY A 262 -11.36 6.71 -10.96
C GLY A 262 -12.63 7.55 -10.78
N GLN A 263 -13.08 7.76 -9.55
CA GLN A 263 -14.26 8.58 -9.27
C GLN A 263 -13.89 10.05 -9.06
N LYS A 264 -14.77 10.97 -9.44
CA LYS A 264 -14.59 12.42 -9.18
C LYS A 264 -14.54 12.73 -7.68
N THR A 265 -15.35 12.00 -6.92
CA THR A 265 -15.47 11.98 -5.46
C THR A 265 -15.93 10.59 -5.02
N SER A 266 -15.67 10.18 -3.79
CA SER A 266 -16.20 8.93 -3.22
C SER A 266 -17.72 9.01 -3.01
N ASN A 267 -18.39 7.86 -2.86
CA ASN A 267 -19.84 7.83 -2.57
C ASN A 267 -20.15 8.44 -1.21
N TYR A 268 -19.25 8.25 -0.23
CA TYR A 268 -19.37 8.80 1.11
C TYR A 268 -18.10 9.53 1.51
N PHE A 269 -18.28 10.64 2.19
CA PHE A 269 -17.22 11.48 2.73
C PHE A 269 -17.72 12.10 4.03
N SER A 270 -16.99 11.88 5.11
CA SER A 270 -17.37 12.35 6.44
C SER A 270 -16.26 13.20 7.04
N LEU A 271 -16.65 14.32 7.65
CA LEU A 271 -15.80 15.16 8.49
C LEU A 271 -16.30 15.05 9.93
N LEU A 272 -15.67 14.18 10.70
CA LEU A 272 -16.06 13.89 12.07
C LEU A 272 -15.46 14.92 13.00
N THR A 273 -16.30 15.64 13.76
CA THR A 273 -15.88 16.73 14.64
C THR A 273 -16.55 16.59 16.00
N GLY A 274 -15.81 16.09 16.99
CA GLY A 274 -16.32 15.92 18.35
C GLY A 274 -17.30 14.74 18.53
N PRO A 275 -17.75 14.52 19.78
CA PRO A 275 -18.90 13.67 20.10
C PRO A 275 -20.23 14.38 19.78
N ARG A 276 -21.35 13.69 19.99
CA ARG A 276 -22.68 14.31 19.87
C ARG A 276 -22.84 15.51 20.83
N GLY A 277 -23.46 16.57 20.35
CA GLY A 277 -23.77 17.77 21.11
C GLY A 277 -25.10 17.70 21.87
N PRO A 278 -25.41 18.71 22.71
CA PRO A 278 -26.71 18.80 23.36
C PRO A 278 -27.84 18.94 22.34
N GLY A 279 -28.77 17.99 22.32
CA GLY A 279 -29.92 17.98 21.41
C GLY A 279 -29.73 17.16 20.13
N ASP A 280 -28.53 16.64 19.88
CA ASP A 280 -28.30 15.70 18.78
C ASP A 280 -28.96 14.35 19.11
N GLU A 281 -29.72 13.80 18.15
CA GLU A 281 -30.42 12.51 18.31
C GLU A 281 -29.47 11.32 18.15
N ASP A 282 -28.33 11.51 17.48
CA ASP A 282 -27.37 10.47 17.14
C ASP A 282 -25.91 10.92 17.34
N GLY A 283 -24.97 9.96 17.23
CA GLY A 283 -23.55 10.20 17.42
C GLY A 283 -22.98 9.64 18.72
N PRO A 284 -21.64 9.59 18.83
CA PRO A 284 -20.98 8.96 19.96
C PRO A 284 -21.02 9.88 21.18
N GLU A 285 -21.20 9.30 22.36
CA GLU A 285 -21.09 10.00 23.65
C GLU A 285 -19.63 10.32 23.99
N HIS A 286 -18.71 9.47 23.53
CA HIS A 286 -17.28 9.62 23.75
C HIS A 286 -16.52 9.50 22.44
N ASN A 287 -15.69 10.51 22.13
CA ASN A 287 -14.89 10.54 20.91
C ASN A 287 -13.40 10.57 21.25
N TYR A 288 -12.64 9.65 20.66
CA TYR A 288 -11.20 9.52 20.83
C TYR A 288 -10.48 9.54 19.49
N VAL A 289 -9.29 10.14 19.46
CA VAL A 289 -8.36 10.04 18.32
C VAL A 289 -7.01 9.55 18.85
N VAL A 290 -6.55 8.41 18.34
CA VAL A 290 -5.21 7.88 18.64
C VAL A 290 -4.29 8.14 17.45
N LEU A 291 -3.33 9.04 17.67
CA LEU A 291 -2.29 9.41 16.72
C LEU A 291 -1.09 8.49 16.89
N VAL A 292 -0.74 7.76 15.84
CA VAL A 292 0.28 6.71 15.88
C VAL A 292 1.54 7.16 15.15
N ASP A 293 2.67 7.15 15.84
CA ASP A 293 3.98 7.30 15.22
C ASP A 293 4.38 5.99 14.53
N GLY A 294 4.65 4.93 15.27
CA GLY A 294 5.00 3.63 14.69
C GLY A 294 6.20 3.69 13.72
N GLY A 295 7.16 4.59 13.98
CA GLY A 295 8.37 4.79 13.17
C GLY A 295 8.25 5.83 12.05
N ARG A 296 7.16 6.61 12.00
CA ARG A 296 6.94 7.69 11.02
C ARG A 296 7.85 8.88 11.29
N THR A 297 8.04 9.26 12.56
CA THR A 297 8.97 10.33 12.97
C THR A 297 10.40 10.02 12.50
N GLY A 298 10.81 8.75 12.51
CA GLY A 298 12.12 8.31 12.03
C GLY A 298 12.38 8.57 10.54
N LEU A 299 11.35 8.93 9.76
CA LEU A 299 11.50 9.32 8.35
C LEU A 299 11.59 10.84 8.17
N ILE A 300 11.19 11.64 9.16
CA ILE A 300 11.26 13.10 9.11
C ILE A 300 12.72 13.54 9.05
N GLY A 301 13.02 14.52 8.20
CA GLY A 301 14.37 15.01 7.91
C GLY A 301 15.28 14.03 7.16
N GLY A 302 14.85 12.79 6.96
CA GLY A 302 15.65 11.73 6.34
C GLY A 302 15.43 11.57 4.83
N GLU A 303 16.22 10.68 4.23
CA GLU A 303 16.16 10.33 2.80
C GLU A 303 14.81 9.76 2.35
N PHE A 304 13.99 9.29 3.31
CA PHE A 304 12.69 8.66 3.05
C PHE A 304 11.49 9.53 3.46
N GLN A 305 11.70 10.80 3.87
CA GLN A 305 10.62 11.71 4.30
C GLN A 305 9.48 11.79 3.29
N GLU A 306 9.81 11.73 2.00
CA GLU A 306 8.85 11.84 0.92
C GLU A 306 7.73 10.78 0.96
N MET A 307 7.99 9.64 1.60
CA MET A 307 6.97 8.61 1.81
C MET A 307 5.80 9.08 2.68
N LEU A 308 6.04 10.00 3.62
CA LEU A 308 5.03 10.51 4.53
C LEU A 308 3.97 11.36 3.81
N ARG A 309 4.20 11.75 2.55
CA ARG A 309 3.17 12.40 1.72
C ARG A 309 2.06 11.46 1.27
N CYS A 310 2.22 10.15 1.43
CA CYS A 310 1.33 9.15 0.84
C CYS A 310 -0.11 9.29 1.31
N ILE A 311 -1.03 9.53 0.37
CA ILE A 311 -2.48 9.60 0.62
C ILE A 311 -3.19 8.23 0.52
N ARG A 312 -2.42 7.13 0.44
CA ARG A 312 -2.92 5.74 0.40
C ARG A 312 -3.91 5.43 -0.74
N CYS A 313 -3.78 6.08 -1.90
CA CYS A 313 -4.69 5.85 -3.04
C CYS A 313 -4.52 4.50 -3.77
N GLY A 314 -3.37 3.84 -3.66
CA GLY A 314 -3.13 2.54 -4.32
C GLY A 314 -2.71 2.60 -5.79
N ALA A 315 -2.66 3.79 -6.42
CA ALA A 315 -2.27 3.94 -7.84
C ALA A 315 -0.92 3.27 -8.17
N CYS A 316 0.08 3.41 -7.29
CA CYS A 316 1.39 2.77 -7.50
C CYS A 316 1.30 1.23 -7.56
N MET A 317 0.36 0.61 -6.86
CA MET A 317 0.16 -0.84 -6.88
C MET A 317 -0.52 -1.25 -8.19
N ASN A 318 -1.56 -0.52 -8.58
CA ASN A 318 -2.33 -0.78 -9.79
C ASN A 318 -1.49 -0.69 -11.06
N HIS A 319 -0.49 0.19 -11.10
CA HIS A 319 0.41 0.33 -12.24
C HIS A 319 1.70 -0.51 -12.14
N CYS A 320 1.96 -1.16 -11.01
CA CYS A 320 3.20 -1.90 -10.84
C CYS A 320 3.15 -3.26 -11.55
N PRO A 321 4.02 -3.53 -12.54
CA PRO A 321 4.00 -4.80 -13.27
C PRO A 321 4.35 -5.99 -12.37
N VAL A 322 5.13 -5.79 -11.31
CA VAL A 322 5.44 -6.85 -10.34
C VAL A 322 4.19 -7.17 -9.52
N TYR A 323 3.52 -6.17 -8.94
CA TYR A 323 2.30 -6.36 -8.17
C TYR A 323 1.19 -7.04 -8.99
N GLN A 324 1.00 -6.62 -10.25
CA GLN A 324 0.03 -7.22 -11.16
C GLN A 324 0.28 -8.72 -11.46
N LYS A 325 1.47 -9.24 -11.15
CA LYS A 325 1.82 -10.66 -11.35
C LYS A 325 1.83 -11.47 -10.06
N VAL A 326 2.33 -10.89 -8.97
CA VAL A 326 2.53 -11.64 -7.71
C VAL A 326 1.47 -11.36 -6.65
N GLY A 327 0.64 -10.32 -6.81
CA GLY A 327 -0.37 -9.91 -5.83
C GLY A 327 0.22 -9.37 -4.52
N GLY A 328 -0.64 -8.90 -3.61
CA GLY A 328 -0.20 -8.24 -2.38
C GLY A 328 0.34 -9.17 -1.29
N HIS A 329 -0.20 -10.39 -1.15
CA HIS A 329 0.24 -11.33 -0.10
C HIS A 329 1.72 -11.72 -0.20
N THR A 330 2.30 -11.62 -1.40
CA THR A 330 3.72 -11.88 -1.65
C THR A 330 4.62 -10.91 -0.89
N TYR A 331 4.19 -9.66 -0.67
CA TYR A 331 4.97 -8.63 0.04
C TYR A 331 5.11 -8.92 1.54
N GLY A 332 4.22 -9.76 2.10
CA GLY A 332 4.41 -10.36 3.42
C GLY A 332 4.16 -9.42 4.61
N TRP A 333 3.57 -8.24 4.41
CA TRP A 333 3.14 -7.38 5.51
C TRP A 333 1.99 -6.46 5.08
N VAL A 334 1.52 -5.61 6.01
CA VAL A 334 0.34 -4.76 5.84
C VAL A 334 0.44 -3.85 4.61
N TYR A 335 1.65 -3.40 4.23
CA TYR A 335 1.85 -2.57 3.05
C TYR A 335 2.38 -3.38 1.86
N PRO A 336 1.55 -3.64 0.84
CA PRO A 336 1.99 -4.26 -0.41
C PRO A 336 2.41 -3.24 -1.48
N GLY A 337 3.00 -3.77 -2.57
CA GLY A 337 3.35 -2.99 -3.77
C GLY A 337 4.52 -2.02 -3.58
N PRO A 338 4.74 -1.10 -4.54
CA PRO A 338 5.91 -0.20 -4.51
C PRO A 338 6.03 0.65 -3.24
N MET A 339 4.93 1.20 -2.75
CA MET A 339 4.92 1.95 -1.49
C MET A 339 5.28 1.05 -0.30
N GLY A 340 4.76 -0.17 -0.26
CA GLY A 340 5.11 -1.15 0.76
C GLY A 340 6.56 -1.60 0.73
N SER A 341 7.14 -1.70 -0.47
CA SER A 341 8.57 -2.00 -0.66
C SER A 341 9.51 -0.90 -0.17
N VAL A 342 8.99 0.31 0.08
CA VAL A 342 9.74 1.38 0.77
C VAL A 342 9.41 1.40 2.26
N LEU A 343 8.13 1.43 2.63
CA LEU A 343 7.71 1.58 4.03
C LEU A 343 8.10 0.39 4.91
N THR A 344 7.98 -0.84 4.41
CA THR A 344 8.24 -2.03 5.23
C THR A 344 9.69 -2.05 5.71
N PRO A 345 10.72 -1.96 4.81
CA PRO A 345 12.11 -1.82 5.26
C PRO A 345 12.35 -0.64 6.22
N SER A 346 11.65 0.48 6.01
CA SER A 346 11.81 1.67 6.84
C SER A 346 11.25 1.52 8.26
N TYR A 347 10.17 0.76 8.43
CA TYR A 347 9.53 0.57 9.75
C TYR A 347 10.06 -0.65 10.51
N VAL A 348 10.37 -1.74 9.80
CA VAL A 348 10.68 -3.03 10.46
C VAL A 348 12.14 -3.46 10.31
N GLY A 349 12.93 -2.69 9.56
CA GLY A 349 14.33 -2.97 9.27
C GLY A 349 14.55 -3.57 7.87
N LEU A 350 15.61 -3.09 7.21
CA LEU A 350 15.99 -3.50 5.86
C LEU A 350 16.42 -4.98 5.76
N ASP A 351 17.00 -5.52 6.83
CA ASP A 351 17.39 -6.92 6.99
C ASP A 351 16.19 -7.89 7.00
N ARG A 352 15.01 -7.42 7.44
CA ARG A 352 13.77 -8.21 7.46
C ARG A 352 12.97 -8.13 6.16
N ALA A 353 13.38 -7.29 5.23
CA ALA A 353 12.68 -7.00 3.98
C ALA A 353 13.64 -6.93 2.76
N LEU A 354 14.69 -7.76 2.76
CA LEU A 354 15.80 -7.69 1.78
C LEU A 354 15.38 -7.79 0.31
N ASP A 355 14.33 -8.53 0.01
CA ASP A 355 13.90 -8.73 -1.38
C ASP A 355 12.97 -7.62 -1.86
N LEU A 356 12.32 -6.85 -0.98
CA LEU A 356 11.31 -5.87 -1.38
C LEU A 356 11.88 -4.73 -2.24
N PRO A 357 13.04 -4.12 -1.92
CA PRO A 357 13.66 -3.13 -2.80
C PRO A 357 14.07 -3.72 -4.15
N GLN A 358 14.37 -5.02 -4.21
CA GLN A 358 14.76 -5.75 -5.42
C GLN A 358 13.56 -6.18 -6.26
N ALA A 359 12.37 -6.28 -5.64
CA ALA A 359 11.09 -6.57 -6.28
C ALA A 359 10.51 -5.39 -7.08
N ALA A 360 11.38 -4.66 -7.80
CA ALA A 360 11.01 -3.54 -8.64
C ALA A 360 11.83 -3.56 -9.92
N THR A 361 11.16 -3.38 -11.07
CA THR A 361 11.82 -3.20 -12.37
C THR A 361 12.42 -1.80 -12.54
N LEU A 362 12.14 -0.90 -11.60
CA LEU A 362 12.51 0.53 -11.68
C LEU A 362 12.03 1.21 -12.98
N CYS A 363 10.84 0.81 -13.49
CA CYS A 363 10.28 1.38 -14.71
C CYS A 363 9.78 2.83 -14.57
N GLY A 364 9.71 3.39 -13.36
CA GLY A 364 9.30 4.78 -13.10
C GLY A 364 7.79 5.04 -13.13
N GLU A 365 6.97 4.07 -13.52
CA GLU A 365 5.52 4.27 -13.66
C GLU A 365 4.85 4.71 -12.35
N CYS A 366 5.29 4.16 -11.21
CA CYS A 366 4.80 4.55 -9.89
C CYS A 366 5.05 6.03 -9.56
N ASP A 367 6.09 6.64 -10.14
CA ASP A 367 6.44 8.04 -9.93
C ASP A 367 5.59 8.94 -10.82
N SER A 368 5.31 8.49 -12.05
CA SER A 368 4.45 9.18 -13.01
C SER A 368 3.02 9.31 -12.48
N VAL A 369 2.48 8.23 -11.90
CA VAL A 369 1.06 8.18 -11.49
C VAL A 369 0.80 8.67 -10.07
N CYS A 370 1.84 8.85 -9.25
CA CYS A 370 1.67 9.24 -7.84
C CYS A 370 1.06 10.64 -7.72
N PRO A 371 -0.16 10.79 -7.15
CA PRO A 371 -0.79 12.10 -6.99
C PRO A 371 -0.08 13.00 -5.98
N ALA A 372 0.69 12.42 -5.05
CA ALA A 372 1.46 13.13 -4.03
C ALA A 372 2.93 13.37 -4.44
N GLY A 373 3.30 13.03 -5.68
CA GLY A 373 4.63 13.25 -6.23
C GLY A 373 5.76 12.59 -5.42
N ILE A 374 5.57 11.35 -4.99
CA ILE A 374 6.58 10.53 -4.29
C ILE A 374 7.43 9.82 -5.35
N PRO A 375 8.76 9.99 -5.37
CA PRO A 375 9.65 9.31 -6.31
C PRO A 375 10.02 7.91 -5.81
N LEU A 376 9.05 7.01 -5.81
CA LEU A 376 9.18 5.64 -5.31
C LEU A 376 10.36 4.91 -5.95
N SER A 377 10.62 5.11 -7.26
CA SER A 377 11.75 4.45 -7.92
C SER A 377 13.11 4.87 -7.34
N GLN A 378 13.28 6.17 -7.04
CA GLN A 378 14.48 6.71 -6.40
C GLN A 378 14.63 6.17 -4.97
N LEU A 379 13.56 6.18 -4.18
CA LEU A 379 13.58 5.68 -2.80
C LEU A 379 13.92 4.18 -2.75
N LEU A 380 13.37 3.39 -3.68
CA LEU A 380 13.73 1.97 -3.81
C LEU A 380 15.19 1.79 -4.20
N ARG A 381 15.73 2.62 -5.09
CA ARG A 381 17.15 2.61 -5.45
C ARG A 381 18.02 2.94 -4.23
N THR A 382 17.68 3.96 -3.45
CA THR A 382 18.40 4.32 -2.22
C THR A 382 18.41 3.15 -1.22
N LEU A 383 17.31 2.41 -1.09
CA LEU A 383 17.29 1.18 -0.27
C LEU A 383 18.26 0.12 -0.82
N ARG A 384 18.36 -0.06 -2.14
CA ARG A 384 19.36 -0.98 -2.74
C ARG A 384 20.80 -0.54 -2.46
N GLU A 385 21.09 0.75 -2.52
CA GLU A 385 22.40 1.31 -2.19
C GLU A 385 22.75 1.00 -0.72
N LYS A 386 21.82 1.27 0.21
CA LYS A 386 21.96 0.92 1.63
C LYS A 386 22.16 -0.58 1.87
N GLN A 387 21.51 -1.45 1.09
CA GLN A 387 21.73 -2.90 1.19
C GLN A 387 23.18 -3.29 0.86
N VAL A 388 23.78 -2.62 -0.13
CA VAL A 388 25.18 -2.87 -0.51
C VAL A 388 26.13 -2.30 0.53
N GLU A 389 25.89 -1.07 0.99
CA GLU A 389 26.68 -0.38 2.03
C GLU A 389 26.70 -1.14 3.35
N ARG A 390 25.55 -1.69 3.77
CA ARG A 390 25.40 -2.45 5.01
C ARG A 390 25.75 -3.93 4.90
N HIS A 391 26.35 -4.35 3.78
CA HIS A 391 26.75 -5.72 3.53
C HIS A 391 25.61 -6.76 3.61
N LEU A 392 24.37 -6.34 3.33
CA LEU A 392 23.17 -7.18 3.41
C LEU A 392 22.92 -8.03 2.16
N ARG A 393 23.63 -7.76 1.05
CA ARG A 393 23.57 -8.55 -0.18
C ARG A 393 24.67 -9.63 -0.21
N PRO A 394 24.44 -10.78 -0.87
CA PRO A 394 25.46 -11.82 -1.03
C PRO A 394 26.77 -11.25 -1.57
N TRP A 395 27.90 -11.67 -0.98
CA TRP A 395 29.22 -11.15 -1.37
C TRP A 395 29.52 -11.36 -2.87
N ARG A 396 29.04 -12.48 -3.44
CA ARG A 396 29.21 -12.81 -4.87
C ARG A 396 28.52 -11.80 -5.78
N GLU A 397 27.30 -11.38 -5.42
CA GLU A 397 26.54 -10.36 -6.15
C GLU A 397 27.29 -9.02 -6.14
N ARG A 398 27.79 -8.62 -4.96
CA ARG A 398 28.54 -7.38 -4.80
C ARG A 398 29.87 -7.40 -5.55
N ALA A 399 30.60 -8.51 -5.49
CA ALA A 399 31.85 -8.70 -6.22
C ALA A 399 31.62 -8.66 -7.75
N ALA A 400 30.56 -9.31 -8.24
CA ALA A 400 30.19 -9.28 -9.65
C ALA A 400 29.86 -7.86 -10.13
N LEU A 401 29.06 -7.11 -9.36
CA LEU A 401 28.74 -5.71 -9.66
C LEU A 401 29.97 -4.80 -9.60
N ALA A 402 30.87 -5.02 -8.64
CA ALA A 402 32.13 -4.27 -8.54
C ALA A 402 33.05 -4.54 -9.74
N ALA A 403 33.18 -5.80 -10.15
CA ALA A 403 33.94 -6.19 -11.35
C ALA A 403 33.32 -5.59 -12.62
N TRP A 404 32.00 -5.67 -12.77
CA TRP A 404 31.28 -5.02 -13.87
C TRP A 404 31.53 -3.51 -13.88
N GLY A 405 31.39 -2.83 -12.73
CA GLY A 405 31.64 -1.40 -12.59
C GLY A 405 33.08 -1.00 -12.95
N PHE A 406 34.06 -1.83 -12.58
CA PHE A 406 35.46 -1.63 -12.95
C PHE A 406 35.68 -1.68 -14.47
N VAL A 407 35.04 -2.63 -15.16
CA VAL A 407 35.10 -2.78 -16.62
C VAL A 407 34.32 -1.68 -17.33
N ALA A 408 33.07 -1.43 -16.93
CA ALA A 408 32.16 -0.49 -17.57
C ALA A 408 32.63 0.98 -17.50
N ARG A 409 33.33 1.36 -16.42
CA ARG A 409 33.90 2.72 -16.27
C ARG A 409 35.15 2.96 -17.12
N ARG A 410 35.69 1.94 -17.80
CA ARG A 410 36.91 2.04 -18.61
C ARG A 410 36.59 1.76 -20.09
N PRO A 411 36.43 2.80 -20.93
CA PRO A 411 35.91 2.64 -22.30
C PRO A 411 36.68 1.62 -23.17
N MET A 412 38.01 1.59 -23.10
CA MET A 412 38.85 0.64 -23.84
C MET A 412 38.68 -0.79 -23.35
N LEU A 413 38.70 -1.00 -22.03
CA LEU A 413 38.50 -2.32 -21.44
C LEU A 413 37.09 -2.85 -21.74
N TYR A 414 36.08 -1.99 -21.63
CA TYR A 414 34.71 -2.32 -22.02
C TYR A 414 34.61 -2.67 -23.50
N ALA A 415 35.29 -1.92 -24.39
CA ALA A 415 35.31 -2.20 -25.83
C ALA A 415 35.87 -3.60 -26.10
N LEU A 416 37.05 -3.90 -25.55
CA LEU A 416 37.69 -5.20 -25.74
C LEU A 416 36.86 -6.34 -25.16
N THR A 417 36.35 -6.17 -23.94
CA THR A 417 35.58 -7.22 -23.24
C THR A 417 34.26 -7.52 -23.97
N THR A 418 33.52 -6.50 -24.39
CA THR A 418 32.28 -6.69 -25.16
C THR A 418 32.54 -7.27 -26.54
N LYS A 419 33.62 -6.87 -27.20
CA LYS A 419 34.07 -7.42 -28.49
C LYS A 419 34.35 -8.92 -28.39
N LEU A 420 35.03 -9.36 -27.34
CA LEU A 420 35.28 -10.78 -27.09
C LEU A 420 34.00 -11.52 -26.69
N ALA A 421 33.21 -10.95 -25.78
CA ALA A 421 31.97 -11.56 -25.30
C ALA A 421 30.97 -11.83 -26.43
N VAL A 422 30.76 -10.86 -27.34
CA VAL A 422 29.85 -11.02 -28.48
C VAL A 422 30.28 -12.17 -29.40
N ARG A 423 31.57 -12.31 -29.71
CA ARG A 423 32.07 -13.43 -30.55
C ARG A 423 31.98 -14.78 -29.87
N VAL A 424 32.20 -14.83 -28.55
CA VAL A 424 32.01 -16.06 -27.78
C VAL A 424 30.54 -16.46 -27.78
N LEU A 425 29.63 -15.52 -27.52
CA LEU A 425 28.19 -15.77 -27.53
C LEU A 425 27.66 -16.17 -28.91
N GLU A 426 28.18 -15.57 -29.99
CA GLU A 426 27.89 -15.96 -31.37
C GLU A 426 28.28 -17.43 -31.62
N ARG A 427 29.51 -17.82 -31.26
CA ARG A 427 29.98 -19.20 -31.42
C ARG A 427 29.18 -20.21 -30.59
N LEU A 428 28.78 -19.84 -29.38
CA LEU A 428 27.95 -20.68 -28.51
C LEU A 428 26.52 -20.84 -29.04
N GLY A 429 26.07 -19.91 -29.88
CA GLY A 429 24.77 -19.93 -30.55
C GLY A 429 24.60 -20.99 -31.62
N GLY A 430 25.69 -21.32 -32.31
CA GLY A 430 25.68 -22.18 -33.49
C GLY A 430 24.70 -21.70 -34.57
N ASP A 431 24.32 -22.62 -35.46
CA ASP A 431 23.46 -22.33 -36.62
C ASP A 431 22.01 -21.97 -36.24
N GLY A 432 21.60 -22.26 -35.00
CA GLY A 432 20.25 -22.03 -34.50
C GLY A 432 19.98 -20.60 -34.03
N GLY A 433 20.99 -19.73 -33.96
CA GLY A 433 20.84 -18.31 -33.62
C GLY A 433 20.28 -18.01 -32.22
N MET A 434 20.23 -19.01 -31.34
CA MET A 434 19.60 -18.94 -30.01
C MET A 434 20.44 -19.63 -28.96
N LEU A 435 20.62 -18.96 -27.82
CA LEU A 435 21.25 -19.49 -26.62
C LEU A 435 20.16 -20.04 -25.69
N ARG A 436 20.17 -21.37 -25.51
CA ARG A 436 19.24 -22.10 -24.64
C ARG A 436 19.79 -22.37 -23.25
N ARG A 437 21.11 -22.33 -23.09
CA ARG A 437 21.80 -22.52 -21.81
C ARG A 437 23.03 -21.63 -21.74
N LEU A 438 23.17 -20.90 -20.64
CA LEU A 438 24.40 -20.22 -20.27
C LEU A 438 24.72 -20.59 -18.82
N PRO A 439 25.99 -20.95 -18.51
CA PRO A 439 26.40 -21.22 -17.14
C PRO A 439 26.03 -20.05 -16.22
N MET A 440 25.56 -20.36 -15.02
CA MET A 440 25.16 -19.37 -14.00
C MET A 440 23.97 -18.47 -14.39
N MET A 441 23.26 -18.76 -15.49
CA MET A 441 22.06 -18.02 -15.94
C MET A 441 20.76 -18.85 -15.90
N GLY A 442 20.74 -19.96 -15.14
CA GLY A 442 19.59 -20.86 -15.05
C GLY A 442 18.27 -20.14 -14.79
N GLY A 443 18.23 -19.22 -13.82
CA GLY A 443 16.99 -18.48 -13.49
C GLY A 443 16.36 -17.67 -14.65
N TRP A 444 17.14 -17.29 -15.68
CA TRP A 444 16.59 -16.71 -16.91
C TRP A 444 16.31 -17.79 -17.96
N MET A 445 17.30 -18.65 -18.20
CA MET A 445 17.30 -19.65 -19.28
C MET A 445 16.29 -20.79 -19.08
N ASP A 446 15.84 -21.02 -17.84
CA ASP A 446 14.79 -22.00 -17.53
C ASP A 446 13.43 -21.61 -18.12
N THR A 447 13.23 -20.34 -18.47
CA THR A 447 11.95 -19.83 -18.99
C THR A 447 12.06 -19.03 -20.30
N ARG A 448 13.28 -18.66 -20.72
CA ARG A 448 13.52 -17.77 -21.86
C ARG A 448 14.77 -18.17 -22.62
N ASP A 449 14.63 -18.30 -23.93
CA ASP A 449 15.76 -18.35 -24.85
C ASP A 449 16.28 -16.92 -25.13
N MET A 450 17.57 -16.79 -25.44
CA MET A 450 18.19 -15.50 -25.79
C MET A 450 18.74 -15.54 -27.22
N PRO A 451 18.40 -14.58 -28.10
CA PRO A 451 18.98 -14.51 -29.43
C PRO A 451 20.49 -14.28 -29.34
N THR A 452 21.24 -14.94 -30.23
CA THR A 452 22.70 -14.79 -30.28
C THR A 452 23.07 -13.47 -30.92
N PRO A 453 24.09 -12.76 -30.42
CA PRO A 453 24.55 -11.54 -31.07
C PRO A 453 25.26 -11.87 -32.39
N THR A 454 25.26 -10.92 -33.33
CA THR A 454 25.74 -11.07 -34.72
C THR A 454 27.26 -10.99 -34.88
N GLY A 455 28.04 -11.29 -33.83
CA GLY A 455 29.51 -11.27 -33.86
C GLY A 455 30.18 -9.89 -33.87
N ARG A 456 29.43 -8.81 -34.14
CA ARG A 456 29.89 -7.42 -34.12
C ARG A 456 29.21 -6.62 -33.04
N THR A 457 30.00 -5.81 -32.34
CA THR A 457 29.48 -4.86 -31.35
C THR A 457 28.86 -3.63 -32.01
N PHE A 458 27.97 -2.91 -31.30
CA PHE A 458 27.45 -1.62 -31.77
C PHE A 458 28.57 -0.64 -32.16
N ARG A 459 29.69 -0.62 -31.41
CA ARG A 459 30.84 0.24 -31.72
C ARG A 459 31.50 -0.12 -33.05
N GLU A 460 31.65 -1.40 -33.36
CA GLU A 460 32.20 -1.87 -34.65
C GLU A 460 31.23 -1.63 -35.82
N LEU A 461 29.93 -1.71 -35.58
CA LEU A 461 28.91 -1.37 -36.58
C LEU A 461 28.89 0.13 -36.84
N TYR A 462 28.91 0.95 -35.78
CA TYR A 462 28.91 2.40 -35.87
C TYR A 462 30.18 2.93 -36.56
N ALA A 463 31.36 2.43 -36.20
CA ALA A 463 32.61 2.80 -36.86
C ALA A 463 32.59 2.47 -38.37
N ALA A 464 32.07 1.30 -38.74
CA ALA A 464 31.94 0.91 -40.14
C ALA A 464 30.89 1.75 -40.90
N SER A 465 29.78 2.14 -40.27
CA SER A 465 28.80 3.02 -40.91
C SER A 465 29.34 4.42 -41.16
N GLN A 466 30.22 4.92 -40.27
CA GLN A 466 30.87 6.22 -40.45
C GLN A 466 31.89 6.18 -41.60
N SER A 467 32.56 5.05 -41.83
CA SER A 467 33.47 4.89 -42.98
C SER A 467 32.78 4.76 -44.34
N HIS A 468 31.45 4.59 -44.38
CA HIS A 468 30.67 4.52 -45.63
C HIS A 468 29.99 5.85 -46.03
N LEU A 469 30.12 6.90 -45.20
CA LEU A 469 29.56 8.24 -45.43
C LEU A 469 30.61 9.27 -45.87
N GLY A 470 31.85 8.86 -46.10
CA GLY A 470 32.90 9.62 -46.78
C GLY A 470 33.39 8.84 -47.98
#